data_AF-A0A2A4XSL6-F1
#
_entry.id   AF-A0A2A4XSL6-F1
#
_cell.length_a   1.000
_cell.length_b   1.000
_cell.length_c   1.000
_cell.angle_alpha   90.00
_cell.angle_beta   90.00
_cell.angle_gamma   90.00
#
_symmetry.space_group_name_H-M   'P 1'
#
loop_
_entity.id
_entity.type
_entity.pdbx_description
1 polymer ?
#
loop_
_entity_poly.entity_id
_entity_poly.type
_entity_poly.pdbx_seq_one_letter_code
_entity_poly.pdbx_strand_id
1 'polypeptide(L)'
;MDYFRNLPNHPEYKTVTRIYKNAAGLDEIIIMTKVHWDYVAWLEAEENIDFAKWVVHFDKNPHEDWTLSHQLIYWLWYDECNRFRQGCKTPNSYPPMGYEGWGDEEWQYSSKN
;
A
#
# COMPACT_ATOMS: atom_id res chain seq x y z
N MET A 1 -14.43 -12.15 16.22
CA MET A 1 -13.46 -11.07 16.40
C MET A 1 -12.09 -11.67 16.23
N ASP A 2 -11.59 -11.61 15.00
CA ASP A 2 -10.52 -12.47 14.49
C ASP A 2 -9.20 -11.68 14.49
N TYR A 3 -8.66 -11.45 15.69
CA TYR A 3 -7.42 -10.69 15.90
C TYR A 3 -6.17 -11.36 15.27
N PHE A 4 -6.29 -12.59 14.77
CA PHE A 4 -5.20 -13.38 14.20
C PHE A 4 -4.84 -13.06 12.75
N ARG A 5 -5.54 -12.12 12.08
CA ARG A 5 -5.15 -11.66 10.73
C ARG A 5 -3.88 -10.79 10.69
N ASN A 6 -3.34 -10.44 11.86
CA ASN A 6 -2.22 -9.50 12.04
C ASN A 6 -0.86 -10.17 12.32
N LEU A 7 -0.68 -11.43 11.94
CA LEU A 7 0.63 -12.09 12.08
C LEU A 7 1.39 -12.08 10.75
N PRO A 8 2.70 -11.79 10.74
CA PRO A 8 3.55 -11.79 9.54
C PRO A 8 3.54 -13.10 8.73
N ASN A 9 3.07 -14.21 9.34
CA ASN A 9 2.98 -15.53 8.74
C ASN A 9 1.59 -15.89 8.20
N HIS A 10 0.65 -14.95 8.12
CA HIS A 10 -0.68 -15.25 7.60
C HIS A 10 -0.61 -15.59 6.10
N PRO A 11 -1.40 -16.55 5.57
CA PRO A 11 -1.27 -17.05 4.20
C PRO A 11 -1.37 -16.00 3.09
N GLU A 12 -1.95 -14.84 3.39
CA GLU A 12 -2.10 -13.69 2.48
C GLU A 12 -0.82 -12.83 2.38
N TYR A 13 0.17 -13.06 3.24
CA TYR A 13 1.43 -12.31 3.27
C TYR A 13 2.51 -12.95 2.38
N LYS A 14 2.10 -13.86 1.49
CA LYS A 14 3.00 -14.46 0.50
C LYS A 14 3.57 -13.37 -0.40
N THR A 15 4.90 -13.33 -0.47
CA THR A 15 5.61 -12.49 -1.41
C THR A 15 5.38 -12.99 -2.83
N VAL A 16 5.03 -12.07 -3.72
CA VAL A 16 4.84 -12.31 -5.15
C VAL A 16 5.72 -11.32 -5.89
N THR A 17 6.37 -11.82 -6.93
CA THR A 17 7.30 -11.05 -7.75
C THR A 17 6.67 -10.80 -9.12
N ARG A 18 6.81 -9.57 -9.63
CA ARG A 18 6.44 -9.21 -11.01
C ARG A 18 7.56 -8.39 -11.65
N ILE A 19 7.66 -8.44 -12.97
CA ILE A 19 8.68 -7.73 -13.74
C ILE A 19 8.05 -6.53 -14.42
N TYR A 20 8.70 -5.37 -14.29
CA TYR A 20 8.31 -4.13 -14.96
C TYR A 20 9.51 -3.51 -15.67
N LYS A 21 9.25 -2.62 -16.63
CA LYS A 21 10.31 -1.81 -17.24
C LYS A 21 10.57 -0.57 -16.39
N ASN A 22 11.82 -0.34 -16.02
CA ASN A 22 12.24 0.88 -15.34
C ASN A 22 12.44 2.06 -16.31
N ALA A 23 12.89 3.22 -15.83
CA ALA A 23 13.05 4.41 -16.66
C ALA A 23 14.11 4.25 -17.77
N ALA A 24 15.07 3.33 -17.60
CA ALA A 24 16.06 2.98 -18.61
C ALA A 24 15.57 1.92 -19.61
N GLY A 25 14.34 1.41 -19.45
CA GLY A 25 13.79 0.33 -20.27
C GLY A 25 14.35 -1.06 -19.93
N LEU A 26 15.02 -1.19 -18.78
CA LEU A 26 15.53 -2.46 -18.28
C LEU A 26 14.47 -3.18 -17.45
N ASP A 27 14.55 -4.51 -17.42
CA ASP A 27 13.68 -5.32 -16.57
C ASP A 27 14.06 -5.16 -15.10
N GLU A 28 13.09 -4.72 -14.32
CA GLU A 28 13.20 -4.50 -12.89
C GLU A 28 12.25 -5.44 -12.16
N ILE A 29 12.78 -6.10 -11.12
CA ILE A 29 12.07 -7.12 -10.37
C ILE A 29 11.41 -6.45 -9.17
N ILE A 30 10.09 -6.32 -9.22
CA ILE A 30 9.30 -5.74 -8.13
C ILE A 30 8.79 -6.85 -7.23
N ILE A 31 9.16 -6.79 -5.95
CA ILE A 31 8.89 -7.80 -4.93
C ILE A 31 7.96 -7.19 -3.88
N MET A 32 6.72 -7.68 -3.79
CA MET A 32 5.73 -7.19 -2.82
C MET A 32 4.86 -8.35 -2.30
N THR A 33 4.18 -8.17 -1.17
CA THR A 33 3.22 -9.18 -0.70
C THR A 33 1.95 -9.19 -1.56
N LYS A 34 1.22 -10.31 -1.54
CA LYS A 34 -0.02 -10.47 -2.31
C LYS A 34 -1.03 -9.34 -2.06
N VAL A 35 -1.18 -8.88 -0.82
CA VAL A 35 -2.11 -7.79 -0.45
C VAL A 35 -1.81 -6.51 -1.23
N HIS A 36 -0.54 -6.12 -1.38
CA HIS A 36 -0.17 -4.96 -2.18
C HIS A 36 -0.49 -5.16 -3.66
N TRP A 37 -0.28 -6.37 -4.21
CA TRP A 37 -0.66 -6.67 -5.59
C TRP A 37 -2.17 -6.67 -5.83
N ASP A 38 -2.95 -7.11 -4.84
CA ASP A 38 -4.40 -7.03 -4.90
C ASP A 38 -4.86 -5.57 -4.89
N TYR A 39 -4.21 -4.72 -4.08
CA TYR A 39 -4.45 -3.28 -4.09
C TYR A 39 -4.10 -2.62 -5.42
N VAL A 40 -2.96 -2.98 -6.03
CA VAL A 40 -2.58 -2.52 -7.38
C VAL A 40 -3.64 -2.94 -8.40
N ALA A 41 -4.06 -4.20 -8.41
CA ALA A 41 -5.07 -4.69 -9.35
C ALA A 41 -6.40 -3.93 -9.20
N TRP A 42 -6.78 -3.59 -7.96
CA TRP A 42 -7.95 -2.76 -7.70
C TRP A 42 -7.78 -1.33 -8.22
N LEU A 43 -6.64 -0.69 -8.00
CA LEU A 43 -6.34 0.65 -8.52
C LEU A 43 -6.38 0.70 -10.05
N GLU A 44 -5.82 -0.31 -10.72
CA GLU A 44 -5.84 -0.40 -12.19
C GLU A 44 -7.28 -0.60 -12.73
N ALA A 45 -8.12 -1.36 -12.02
CA ALA A 45 -9.49 -1.64 -12.43
C ALA A 45 -10.47 -0.49 -12.15
N GLU A 46 -10.36 0.18 -11.00
CA GLU A 46 -11.37 1.13 -10.50
C GLU A 46 -10.95 2.59 -10.64
N GLU A 47 -9.64 2.87 -10.59
CA GLU A 47 -9.11 4.24 -10.56
C GLU A 47 -8.37 4.61 -11.86
N ASN A 48 -8.38 3.71 -12.86
CA ASN A 48 -7.70 3.86 -14.14
C ASN A 48 -6.21 4.24 -13.98
N ILE A 49 -5.57 3.69 -12.95
CA ILE A 49 -4.15 3.86 -12.71
C ILE A 49 -3.37 2.92 -13.65
N ASP A 50 -2.19 3.36 -14.06
CA ASP A 50 -1.22 2.55 -14.80
C ASP A 50 -0.01 2.34 -13.89
N PHE A 51 0.07 1.17 -13.27
CA PHE A 51 1.13 0.90 -12.28
C PHE A 51 2.51 0.89 -12.92
N ALA A 52 2.64 0.54 -14.21
CA ALA A 52 3.93 0.58 -14.91
C ALA A 52 4.47 2.03 -14.99
N LYS A 53 3.60 3.03 -15.18
CA LYS A 53 4.01 4.43 -15.12
C LYS A 53 4.47 4.85 -13.72
N TRP A 54 3.86 4.30 -12.67
CA TRP A 54 4.30 4.52 -11.29
C TRP A 54 5.68 3.94 -11.04
N VAL A 55 5.95 2.71 -11.51
CA VAL A 55 7.30 2.11 -11.43
C VAL A 55 8.35 3.03 -12.05
N VAL A 56 8.10 3.52 -13.28
CA VAL A 56 8.99 4.48 -13.96
C VAL A 56 9.11 5.80 -13.20
N HIS A 57 8.03 6.29 -12.61
CA HIS A 57 8.04 7.53 -11.83
C HIS A 57 8.93 7.41 -10.60
N PHE A 58 8.79 6.33 -9.82
CA PHE A 58 9.57 6.13 -8.60
C PHE A 58 11.02 5.74 -8.88
N ASP A 59 11.29 5.02 -9.97
CA ASP A 59 12.66 4.76 -10.43
C ASP A 59 13.43 6.06 -10.75
N LYS A 60 12.72 7.09 -11.26
CA LYS A 60 13.30 8.43 -11.50
C LYS A 60 13.48 9.26 -10.22
N ASN A 61 12.84 8.87 -9.13
CA ASN A 61 12.83 9.60 -7.86
C ASN A 61 13.20 8.66 -6.72
N PRO A 62 14.39 8.02 -6.74
CA PRO A 62 14.76 7.03 -5.75
C PRO A 62 14.93 7.69 -4.37
N HIS A 63 14.54 6.97 -3.33
CA HIS A 63 14.96 7.28 -1.96
C HIS A 63 16.32 6.62 -1.68
N GLU A 64 17.25 7.35 -1.08
CA GLU A 64 18.66 6.94 -0.95
C GLU A 64 18.86 5.60 -0.24
N ASP A 65 18.01 5.29 0.73
CA ASP A 65 18.13 4.09 1.55
C ASP A 65 17.21 2.93 1.14
N TRP A 66 16.32 3.13 0.15
CA TRP A 66 15.26 2.17 -0.16
C TRP A 66 15.41 1.57 -1.54
N THR A 67 15.12 0.28 -1.66
CA THR A 67 14.93 -0.34 -2.97
C THR A 67 13.63 0.18 -3.59
N LEU A 68 13.53 0.13 -4.92
CA LEU A 68 12.32 0.54 -5.63
C LEU A 68 11.07 -0.22 -5.14
N SER A 69 11.23 -1.52 -4.82
CA SER A 69 10.15 -2.33 -4.22
C SER A 69 9.70 -1.77 -2.87
N HIS A 70 10.63 -1.41 -1.97
CA HIS A 70 10.27 -0.81 -0.68
C HIS A 70 9.58 0.54 -0.85
N GLN A 71 10.07 1.37 -1.75
CA GLN A 71 9.46 2.66 -2.04
C GLN A 71 8.03 2.51 -2.58
N LEU A 72 7.80 1.59 -3.52
CA LEU A 72 6.46 1.31 -4.05
C LEU A 72 5.52 0.78 -2.97
N ILE A 73 5.97 -0.14 -2.11
CA ILE A 73 5.20 -0.64 -0.97
C ILE A 73 4.74 0.51 -0.08
N TYR A 74 5.68 1.40 0.29
CA TYR A 74 5.37 2.55 1.14
C TYR A 74 4.29 3.45 0.52
N TRP A 75 4.42 3.79 -0.77
CA TRP A 75 3.47 4.69 -1.43
C TRP A 75 2.09 4.06 -1.63
N LEU A 76 2.03 2.75 -1.91
CA LEU A 76 0.76 2.02 -1.97
C LEU A 76 0.08 2.00 -0.61
N TRP A 77 0.83 1.68 0.45
CA TRP A 77 0.31 1.68 1.81
C TRP A 77 -0.17 3.08 2.23
N TYR A 78 0.61 4.12 1.94
CA TYR A 78 0.26 5.51 2.26
C TYR A 78 -1.04 5.95 1.55
N ASP A 79 -1.21 5.62 0.27
CA ASP A 79 -2.43 5.89 -0.48
C ASP A 79 -3.63 5.15 0.12
N GLU A 80 -3.50 3.84 0.39
CA GLU A 80 -4.57 3.03 1.00
C GLU A 80 -4.99 3.58 2.37
N CYS A 81 -4.02 4.01 3.19
CA CYS A 81 -4.26 4.63 4.50
C CYS A 81 -5.00 5.96 4.38
N ASN A 82 -4.63 6.79 3.40
CA ASN A 82 -5.31 8.07 3.18
C ASN A 82 -6.74 7.87 2.69
N ARG A 83 -6.96 6.93 1.77
CA ARG A 83 -8.31 6.59 1.30
C ARG A 83 -9.18 6.06 2.43
N PHE A 84 -8.65 5.16 3.26
CA PHE A 84 -9.36 4.65 4.43
C PHE A 84 -9.73 5.79 5.40
N ARG A 85 -8.78 6.67 5.72
CA ARG A 85 -9.02 7.84 6.59
C ARG A 85 -10.09 8.78 6.05
N GLN A 86 -10.13 8.98 4.73
CA GLN A 86 -11.09 9.87 4.07
C GLN A 86 -12.44 9.21 3.78
N GLY A 87 -12.62 7.92 4.09
CA GLY A 87 -13.81 7.16 3.73
C GLY A 87 -13.98 6.98 2.22
N CYS A 88 -12.89 7.07 1.45
CA CYS A 88 -12.89 6.78 0.03
C CYS A 88 -13.06 5.27 -0.21
N LYS A 89 -13.43 4.90 -1.44
CA LYS A 89 -13.51 3.49 -1.83
C LYS A 89 -12.12 2.84 -1.70
N THR A 90 -12.11 1.65 -1.11
CA THR A 90 -10.95 0.76 -0.95
C THR A 90 -11.40 -0.67 -1.25
N PRO A 91 -10.49 -1.59 -1.62
CA PRO A 91 -10.87 -2.99 -1.87
C PRO A 91 -11.31 -3.70 -0.59
N ASN A 92 -10.83 -3.22 0.56
CA ASN A 92 -11.11 -3.77 1.88
C ASN A 92 -11.90 -2.77 2.74
N SER A 93 -12.86 -3.26 3.53
CA SER A 93 -13.62 -2.44 4.49
C SER A 93 -12.94 -2.27 5.85
N TYR A 94 -11.72 -2.78 6.00
CA TYR A 94 -10.91 -2.73 7.22
C TYR A 94 -9.65 -1.87 6.98
N PRO A 95 -9.05 -1.29 8.03
CA PRO A 95 -7.87 -0.44 7.88
C PRO A 95 -6.69 -1.22 7.30
N PRO A 96 -5.80 -0.58 6.52
CA PRO A 96 -4.58 -1.21 6.03
C PRO A 96 -3.73 -1.78 7.16
N MET A 97 -2.92 -2.78 6.86
CA MET A 97 -2.01 -3.38 7.81
C MET A 97 -1.05 -2.34 8.39
N GLY A 98 -0.84 -2.35 9.72
CA GLY A 98 0.02 -1.38 10.38
C GLY A 98 -0.52 0.06 10.35
N TYR A 99 -1.76 0.26 9.88
CA TYR A 99 -2.45 1.54 10.04
C TYR A 99 -2.71 1.78 11.53
N GLU A 100 -1.91 2.65 12.10
CA GLU A 100 -2.18 3.25 13.40
C GLU A 100 -2.94 4.55 13.14
N GLY A 101 -4.18 4.63 13.62
CA GLY A 101 -4.97 5.84 13.58
C GLY A 101 -4.36 6.88 14.52
N TRP A 102 -3.28 7.54 14.10
CA TRP A 102 -2.70 8.64 14.87
C TRP A 102 -3.69 9.82 14.85
N GLY A 103 -4.42 10.02 15.96
CA GLY A 103 -4.96 11.33 16.34
C GLY A 103 -6.46 11.55 16.49
N ASP A 104 -7.34 10.55 16.39
CA ASP A 104 -8.78 10.74 16.70
C ASP A 104 -9.19 10.24 18.11
N GLU A 105 -8.24 9.78 18.92
CA GLU A 105 -8.52 9.34 20.31
C GLU A 105 -8.76 10.50 21.29
N GLU A 106 -8.49 11.77 20.92
CA GLU A 106 -8.75 12.92 21.80
C GLU A 106 -10.23 13.36 21.86
N TRP A 107 -11.10 12.91 20.94
CA TRP A 107 -12.50 13.34 20.92
C TRP A 107 -13.41 12.64 21.94
N GLN A 108 -12.98 11.55 22.56
CA GLN A 108 -13.81 10.83 23.53
C GLN A 108 -13.71 11.36 24.98
N TYR A 109 -12.84 12.33 25.25
CA TYR A 109 -12.67 12.90 26.60
C TYR A 109 -13.06 14.39 26.74
N SER A 110 -13.44 15.07 25.66
CA SER A 110 -13.81 16.50 25.71
C SER A 110 -15.32 16.78 25.85
N SER A 111 -16.19 15.76 25.77
CA SER A 111 -17.64 15.92 25.87
C SER A 111 -18.23 15.69 27.27
N LYS A 112 -17.39 15.69 28.31
CA LYS A 112 -17.81 15.72 29.70
C LYS A 112 -17.28 16.97 30.41
N ASN A 113 -17.86 18.13 30.08
CA ASN A 113 -17.96 19.29 30.97
C ASN A 113 -19.25 20.04 30.66
#